data_AF-A0AAW1X4B8-F1
#
_entry.id   AF-A0AAW1X4B8-F1
#
_cell.length_a   1.000
_cell.length_b   1.000
_cell.length_c   1.000
_cell.angle_alpha   90.00
_cell.angle_beta   90.00
_cell.angle_gamma   90.00
#
_symmetry.space_group_name_H-M   'P 1'
#
loop_
_entity.id
_entity.type
_entity.pdbx_description
1 polymer ?
#
loop_
_entity_poly.entity_id
_entity_poly.type
_entity_poly.pdbx_seq_one_letter_code
_entity_poly.pdbx_strand_id
1 'polypeptide(L)'
;MNDVETKSNRPKRNKDGDGDKHGIKLKLTYIEWIQAHRWILFHTDNVTPYLRKHLVVLRSNNPRVDDHQIQRIHLAASIPGLQNML
;
A
#
# COMPACT_ATOMS: atom_id res chain seq x y z
N MET A 1 18.00 12.31 43.65
CA MET A 1 18.03 10.84 43.58
C MET A 1 17.82 10.50 42.12
N ASN A 2 18.83 9.90 41.49
CA ASN A 2 18.86 9.74 40.04
C ASN A 2 18.10 8.45 39.67
N ASP A 3 16.97 8.58 38.99
CA ASP A 3 16.28 7.46 38.36
C ASP A 3 17.14 6.93 37.20
N VAL A 4 18.02 5.98 37.52
CA VAL A 4 18.83 5.31 36.51
C VAL A 4 17.92 4.38 35.72
N GLU A 5 17.73 4.71 34.43
CA GLU A 5 17.00 3.87 33.50
C GLU A 5 17.72 2.52 33.35
N THR A 6 17.10 1.45 33.84
CA THR A 6 17.61 0.07 33.69
C THR A 6 16.95 -0.62 32.50
N LYS A 7 17.56 -1.70 32.01
CA LYS A 7 17.00 -2.53 30.92
C LYS A 7 15.55 -3.00 31.20
N SER A 8 15.16 -3.07 32.47
CA SER A 8 13.83 -3.47 32.95
C SER A 8 12.82 -2.32 33.04
N ASN A 9 13.29 -1.07 33.14
CA ASN A 9 12.47 0.14 33.29
C ASN A 9 12.30 0.88 31.95
N ARG A 10 13.27 0.75 31.03
CA ARG A 10 13.21 1.45 29.74
C ARG A 10 11.94 1.10 28.94
N PRO A 11 11.23 2.10 28.37
CA PRO A 11 10.12 1.85 27.46
C PRO A 11 10.57 0.98 26.29
N LYS A 12 9.75 0.00 25.92
CA LYS A 12 10.05 -0.96 24.85
C LYS A 12 10.29 -0.20 23.53
N ARG A 13 11.55 0.00 23.14
CA ARG A 13 11.86 0.55 21.83
C ARG A 13 11.51 -0.53 20.81
N ASN A 14 10.99 -0.13 19.66
CA ASN A 14 10.69 -0.99 18.52
C ASN A 14 11.82 -1.97 18.11
N LYS A 15 13.04 -1.77 18.60
CA LYS A 15 14.21 -2.64 18.37
C LYS A 15 14.61 -3.55 19.54
N ASP A 16 13.90 -3.54 20.67
CA ASP A 16 14.23 -4.32 21.88
C ASP A 16 13.46 -5.66 21.98
N GLY A 17 13.14 -6.28 20.86
CA GLY A 17 12.38 -7.53 20.84
C GLY A 17 12.96 -8.55 19.88
N ASP A 18 13.55 -9.58 20.47
CA ASP A 18 13.79 -10.94 19.97
C ASP A 18 14.37 -11.11 18.56
N GLY A 19 15.46 -11.88 18.50
CA GLY A 19 16.02 -12.38 17.25
C GLY A 19 14.95 -13.02 16.39
N ASP A 20 15.05 -12.79 15.07
CA ASP A 20 14.31 -13.51 14.04
C ASP A 20 12.82 -13.71 14.33
N LYS A 21 12.08 -12.60 14.41
CA LYS A 21 10.64 -12.66 14.14
C LYS A 21 10.46 -13.15 12.71
N HIS A 22 10.13 -14.43 12.59
CA HIS A 22 9.86 -15.17 11.36
C HIS A 22 8.74 -14.52 10.52
N GLY A 23 9.08 -13.47 9.79
CA GLY A 23 8.41 -13.12 8.55
C GLY A 23 9.12 -13.86 7.43
N ILE A 24 8.39 -14.63 6.63
CA ILE A 24 8.94 -15.16 5.38
C ILE A 24 9.21 -13.95 4.49
N LYS A 25 10.49 -13.68 4.21
CA LYS A 25 10.89 -12.68 3.23
C LYS A 25 10.60 -13.23 1.84
N LEU A 26 9.39 -13.00 1.35
CA LEU A 26 9.01 -13.29 -0.03
C LEU A 26 9.66 -12.25 -0.95
N LYS A 27 10.52 -12.74 -1.85
CA LYS A 27 11.06 -11.93 -2.95
C LYS A 27 10.19 -12.16 -4.17
N LEU A 28 9.22 -11.29 -4.37
CA LEU A 28 8.37 -11.31 -5.55
C LEU A 28 9.10 -10.69 -6.74
N THR A 29 8.91 -11.28 -7.92
CA THR A 29 9.21 -10.63 -9.20
C THR A 29 8.31 -9.41 -9.39
N TYR A 30 8.66 -8.54 -10.34
CA TYR A 30 7.86 -7.35 -10.65
C TYR A 30 6.40 -7.70 -11.02
N ILE A 31 6.20 -8.76 -11.79
CA ILE A 31 4.86 -9.21 -12.21
C ILE A 31 4.05 -9.69 -11.01
N GLU A 32 4.65 -10.52 -10.16
CA GLU A 32 3.99 -11.01 -8.94
C GLU A 32 3.66 -9.87 -7.97
N TRP A 33 4.54 -8.87 -7.86
CA TRP A 33 4.28 -7.64 -7.09
C TRP A 33 3.04 -6.90 -7.61
N ILE A 34 2.90 -6.75 -8.92
CA ILE A 34 1.71 -6.11 -9.54
C ILE A 34 0.46 -6.93 -9.23
N GLN A 35 0.53 -8.25 -9.40
CA GLN A 35 -0.61 -9.12 -9.15
C GLN A 35 -1.06 -9.09 -7.68
N ALA A 36 -0.11 -9.14 -6.75
CA ALA A 36 -0.39 -9.02 -5.32
C ALA A 36 -1.06 -7.67 -4.97
N HIS A 37 -0.54 -6.56 -5.50
CA HIS A 37 -1.16 -5.24 -5.31
C HIS A 37 -2.58 -5.19 -5.88
N ARG A 38 -2.80 -5.65 -7.12
CA ARG A 38 -4.14 -5.73 -7.71
C ARG A 38 -5.07 -6.54 -6.84
N TRP A 39 -4.62 -7.71 -6.37
CA TRP A 39 -5.43 -8.56 -5.53
C TRP A 39 -5.88 -7.84 -4.25
N ILE A 40 -4.93 -7.21 -3.53
CA ILE A 40 -5.23 -6.45 -2.31
C ILE A 40 -6.22 -5.32 -2.59
N LEU A 41 -6.01 -4.54 -3.65
CA LEU A 41 -6.87 -3.41 -4.02
C LEU A 41 -8.32 -3.89 -4.26
N PHE A 42 -8.52 -5.03 -4.94
CA PHE A 42 -9.86 -5.48 -5.31
C PHE A 42 -10.55 -6.38 -4.27
N HIS A 43 -9.81 -7.00 -3.33
CA HIS A 43 -10.36 -8.00 -2.40
C HIS A 43 -10.30 -7.59 -0.93
N THR A 44 -9.85 -6.36 -0.63
CA THR A 44 -9.73 -5.87 0.76
C THR A 44 -10.66 -4.70 1.01
N ASP A 45 -11.70 -4.92 1.81
CA ASP A 45 -12.71 -3.90 2.14
C ASP A 45 -12.12 -2.65 2.80
N ASN A 46 -11.04 -2.82 3.58
CA ASN A 46 -10.35 -1.71 4.24
C ASN A 46 -9.78 -0.69 3.24
N VAL A 47 -9.54 -1.09 1.99
CA VAL A 47 -8.97 -0.24 0.95
C VAL A 47 -10.06 0.46 0.12
N THR A 48 -11.31 -0.06 0.15
CA THR A 48 -12.45 0.48 -0.59
C THR A 48 -12.69 2.00 -0.39
N PRO A 49 -12.60 2.57 0.83
CA PRO A 49 -12.78 4.01 1.01
C PRO A 49 -11.76 4.85 0.23
N TYR A 50 -10.53 4.37 0.13
CA TYR A 50 -9.45 5.05 -0.59
C TYR A 50 -9.65 4.97 -2.10
N LEU A 51 -10.08 3.81 -2.61
CA LEU A 51 -10.42 3.64 -4.03
C LEU A 51 -11.55 4.58 -4.45
N ARG A 52 -12.61 4.67 -3.64
CA ARG A 52 -13.74 5.57 -3.90
C ARG A 52 -13.31 7.04 -3.92
N LYS A 53 -12.50 7.46 -2.94
CA LYS A 53 -11.94 8.82 -2.92
C LYS A 53 -11.11 9.11 -4.17
N HIS A 54 -10.27 8.16 -4.59
CA HIS A 54 -9.45 8.32 -5.79
C HIS A 54 -10.31 8.42 -7.06
N LEU A 55 -11.35 7.60 -7.20
CA LEU A 55 -12.28 7.67 -8.33
C LEU A 55 -13.04 9.01 -8.39
N VAL A 56 -13.46 9.55 -7.23
CA VAL A 56 -14.08 10.88 -7.16
C VAL A 56 -13.13 11.96 -7.69
N VAL A 57 -11.87 11.95 -7.24
CA VAL A 57 -10.84 12.88 -7.73
C VAL A 57 -10.64 12.75 -9.24
N LEU A 58 -10.56 11.52 -9.75
CA LEU A 58 -10.41 11.28 -11.19
C LEU A 58 -11.59 11.82 -12.00
N ARG A 59 -12.82 11.67 -11.51
CA ARG A 59 -14.03 12.23 -12.14
C ARG A 59 -14.06 13.74 -12.13
N SER A 60 -13.71 14.36 -11.00
CA SER A 60 -13.63 15.81 -10.90
C SER A 60 -12.61 16.39 -11.87
N ASN A 61 -11.47 15.70 -12.06
CA ASN A 61 -10.43 16.13 -13.00
C ASN A 61 -10.77 15.80 -14.46
N ASN A 62 -11.63 14.81 -14.71
CA ASN A 62 -11.96 14.32 -16.05
C ASN A 62 -13.49 14.21 -16.25
N PRO A 63 -14.23 15.34 -16.21
CA PRO A 63 -15.70 15.32 -16.16
C PRO A 63 -16.38 14.79 -17.44
N ARG A 64 -15.66 14.78 -18.57
CA ARG A 64 -16.18 14.32 -19.88
C ARG A 64 -15.78 12.88 -20.22
N VAL A 65 -15.02 12.24 -19.35
CA VAL A 65 -14.46 10.91 -19.58
C VAL A 65 -15.46 9.87 -19.08
N ASP A 66 -15.70 8.87 -19.93
CA ASP A 66 -16.59 7.76 -19.63
C ASP A 66 -16.06 6.90 -18.47
N ASP A 67 -16.98 6.22 -17.79
CA ASP A 67 -16.74 5.31 -16.67
C ASP A 67 -15.63 4.28 -16.95
N HIS A 68 -15.63 3.67 -18.12
CA HIS A 68 -14.64 2.69 -18.55
C HIS A 68 -13.26 3.33 -18.69
N GLN A 69 -13.17 4.52 -19.28
CA GLN A 69 -11.91 5.27 -19.35
C GLN A 69 -11.42 5.71 -17.96
N ILE A 70 -12.30 6.13 -17.06
CA ILE A 70 -11.96 6.45 -15.67
C ILE A 70 -11.40 5.23 -14.93
N GLN A 71 -12.03 4.06 -15.10
CA GLN A 71 -11.54 2.81 -14.53
C GLN A 71 -10.16 2.44 -15.09
N ARG A 72 -9.93 2.63 -16.39
CA ARG A 72 -8.61 2.46 -17.01
C ARG A 72 -7.55 3.37 -16.39
N ILE A 73 -7.85 4.65 -16.21
CA ILE A 73 -6.93 5.62 -15.58
C ILE A 73 -6.66 5.22 -14.13
N HIS A 74 -7.70 4.82 -13.39
CA HIS A 74 -7.60 4.34 -12.02
C HIS A 74 -6.68 3.13 -11.89
N LEU A 75 -6.83 2.13 -12.77
CA LEU A 75 -6.00 0.93 -12.83
C LEU A 75 -4.54 1.27 -13.20
N ALA A 76 -4.33 2.18 -14.15
CA ALA A 76 -2.99 2.59 -14.58
C ALA A 76 -2.26 3.40 -13.50
N ALA A 77 -2.95 4.30 -12.80
CA ALA A 77 -2.38 5.12 -11.71
C ALA A 77 -2.06 4.29 -10.47
N SER A 78 -2.82 3.22 -10.22
CA SER A 78 -2.60 2.30 -9.08
C SER A 78 -1.38 1.39 -9.27
N ILE A 79 -0.72 1.43 -10.43
CA ILE A 79 0.47 0.64 -10.76
C ILE A 79 1.55 1.59 -11.32
N PRO A 80 2.41 2.16 -10.47
CA PRO A 80 3.52 2.98 -10.95
C PRO A 80 4.47 2.11 -11.78
N GLY A 81 4.50 2.34 -13.10
CA GLY A 81 5.37 1.61 -14.05
C GLY A 81 4.71 1.18 -15.38
N LEU A 82 3.40 1.33 -15.54
CA LEU A 82 2.70 0.99 -16.80
C LEU A 82 2.73 2.11 -17.87
N GLN A 83 3.26 3.29 -17.54
CA GLN A 83 3.28 4.44 -18.44
C GLN A 83 4.44 4.44 -19.46
N ASN A 84 5.41 3.51 -19.36
CA ASN A 84 6.60 3.47 -20.23
C ASN A 84 6.62 2.27 -21.20
N MET A 85 5.46 1.69 -21.54
CA MET A 85 5.38 0.53 -22.45
C MET A 85 4.24 0.65 -23.48
N LEU A 86 4.00 1.86 -24.00
CA LEU A 86 3.35 2.09 -25.30
C LEU A 86 4.11 3.18 -26.05
#